data_AF-A0A2P5BC56-F1
#
_entry.id   AF-A0A2P5BC56-F1
#
_cell.length_a   1.000
_cell.length_b   1.000
_cell.length_c   1.000
_cell.angle_alpha   90.00
_cell.angle_beta   90.00
_cell.angle_gamma   90.00
#
_symmetry.space_group_name_H-M   'P 1'
#
loop_
_entity.id
_entity.type
_entity.pdbx_description
1 polymer ?
#
loop_
_entity_poly.entity_id
_entity_poly.type
_entity_poly.pdbx_seq_one_letter_code
_entity_poly.pdbx_strand_id
1 'polypeptide(L)'
;MSNLLNNPDVLKKARAELDDQVGQQHLMDEPDLSKLPYIQNIISETLRLYPAAPLLVPHFSSSDCTVGGYDVPRDTILLVNAWAIHRDHRLWNDADSFKPERFETNETEVDMTEGTGLTMPKAVPLEAMCKARLIMNSVLLDSVDDI
;
A
#
# COMPACT_ATOMS: atom_id res chain seq x y z
N MET A 1 -5.01 6.95 13.36
CA MET A 1 -5.86 7.62 14.36
C MET A 1 -6.49 8.92 13.87
N SER A 2 -5.73 9.90 13.37
CA SER A 2 -6.29 11.20 12.96
C SER A 2 -7.42 11.10 11.92
N ASN A 3 -7.30 10.21 10.92
CA ASN A 3 -8.37 9.98 9.94
C ASN A 3 -9.69 9.53 10.59
N LEU A 4 -9.66 8.63 11.59
CA LEU A 4 -10.86 8.13 12.25
C LEU A 4 -11.49 9.20 13.16
N LEU A 5 -10.68 9.97 13.88
CA LEU A 5 -11.17 11.05 14.75
C LEU A 5 -11.86 12.16 13.95
N ASN A 6 -11.40 12.41 12.73
CA ASN A 6 -12.00 13.41 11.83
C ASN A 6 -13.19 12.86 11.02
N ASN A 7 -13.44 11.55 11.05
CA ASN A 7 -14.52 10.88 10.30
C ASN A 7 -15.35 9.99 11.23
N PRO A 8 -16.27 10.58 12.02
CA PRO A 8 -16.96 9.87 13.10
C PRO A 8 -17.83 8.70 12.60
N ASP A 9 -18.37 8.78 11.39
CA ASP A 9 -19.22 7.71 10.84
C ASP A 9 -18.38 6.49 10.41
N VAL A 10 -17.18 6.70 9.88
CA VAL A 10 -16.20 5.64 9.63
C VAL A 10 -15.79 4.97 10.95
N LEU A 11 -15.51 5.77 11.99
CA LEU A 11 -15.16 5.23 13.31
C LEU A 11 -16.31 4.40 13.92
N LYS A 12 -17.56 4.84 13.78
CA LYS A 12 -18.73 4.08 14.24
C LYS A 12 -18.84 2.75 13.50
N LYS A 13 -18.65 2.73 12.18
CA LYS A 13 -18.71 1.52 11.36
C LYS A 13 -17.59 0.55 11.69
N ALA A 14 -16.36 1.04 11.86
CA ALA A 14 -15.22 0.26 12.33
C ALA A 14 -15.48 -0.38 13.71
N ARG A 15 -16.08 0.37 14.63
CA ARG A 15 -16.44 -0.14 15.94
C ARG A 15 -17.52 -1.22 15.87
N ALA A 16 -18.54 -1.00 15.04
CA ALA A 16 -19.60 -1.99 14.84
C ALA A 16 -19.06 -3.32 14.29
N GLU A 17 -18.11 -3.28 13.35
CA GLU A 17 -17.44 -4.48 12.85
C GLU A 17 -16.66 -5.22 13.95
N LEU A 18 -15.89 -4.49 14.76
CA LEU A 18 -15.14 -5.07 15.87
C LEU A 18 -16.06 -5.71 16.93
N ASP A 19 -17.13 -5.01 17.31
CA ASP A 19 -18.09 -5.49 18.30
C ASP A 19 -18.85 -6.75 17.80
N ASP A 20 -19.09 -6.87 16.48
CA ASP A 20 -19.78 -8.00 15.86
C ASP A 20 -18.87 -9.23 15.65
N GLN A 21 -17.63 -9.03 15.20
CA GLN A 21 -16.75 -10.12 14.75
C GLN A 21 -15.81 -10.65 15.84
N VAL A 22 -15.41 -9.80 16.80
CA VAL A 22 -14.49 -10.14 17.89
C VAL A 22 -15.20 -10.06 19.24
N GLY A 23 -16.11 -9.09 19.40
CA GLY A 23 -16.76 -8.82 20.68
C GLY A 23 -15.79 -8.30 21.74
N GLN A 24 -16.15 -8.45 23.02
CA GLN A 24 -15.40 -7.90 24.16
C GLN A 24 -14.83 -8.96 25.10
N GLN A 25 -14.94 -10.24 24.73
CA GLN A 25 -14.65 -11.36 25.63
C GLN A 25 -13.18 -11.79 25.62
N HIS A 26 -12.43 -11.46 24.57
CA HIS A 26 -11.01 -11.79 24.45
C HIS A 26 -10.24 -10.67 23.72
N LEU A 27 -8.91 -10.75 23.80
CA LEU A 27 -8.03 -9.91 22.98
C LEU A 27 -7.99 -10.46 21.56
N MET A 28 -7.86 -9.57 20.59
CA MET A 28 -7.76 -9.95 19.17
C MET A 28 -6.54 -10.85 18.93
N ASP A 29 -6.76 -11.95 18.22
CA ASP A 29 -5.70 -12.83 17.73
C ASP A 29 -5.58 -12.73 16.21
N GLU A 30 -4.47 -13.20 15.64
CA GLU A 30 -4.18 -13.15 14.20
C GLU A 30 -5.32 -13.69 13.30
N PRO A 31 -6.00 -14.81 13.63
CA PRO A 31 -7.08 -15.33 12.79
C PRO A 31 -8.28 -14.40 12.69
N ASP A 32 -8.51 -13.53 13.67
CA ASP A 32 -9.62 -12.59 13.68
C ASP A 32 -9.45 -11.46 12.66
N LEU A 33 -8.21 -11.16 12.26
CA LEU A 33 -7.93 -10.11 11.30
C LEU A 33 -8.62 -10.37 9.95
N SER A 34 -8.73 -11.64 9.56
CA SER A 34 -9.44 -12.07 8.34
C SER A 34 -10.94 -11.74 8.36
N LYS A 35 -11.52 -11.56 9.55
CA LYS A 35 -12.95 -11.24 9.75
C LYS A 35 -13.23 -9.74 9.78
N LEU A 36 -12.20 -8.89 9.63
CA LEU A 36 -12.31 -7.42 9.78
C LEU A 36 -12.04 -6.69 8.45
N PRO A 37 -12.83 -6.93 7.38
CA PRO A 37 -12.58 -6.36 6.07
C PRO A 37 -12.67 -4.83 6.05
N TYR A 38 -13.56 -4.21 6.85
CA TYR A 38 -13.68 -2.76 6.88
C TYR A 38 -12.50 -2.10 7.59
N ILE A 39 -11.96 -2.71 8.64
CA ILE A 39 -10.68 -2.28 9.24
C ILE A 39 -9.54 -2.41 8.22
N GLN A 40 -9.48 -3.48 7.43
CA GLN A 40 -8.49 -3.62 6.36
C GLN A 40 -8.62 -2.49 5.32
N ASN A 41 -9.85 -2.12 4.96
CA ASN A 41 -10.12 -1.00 4.04
C ASN A 41 -9.65 0.35 4.61
N ILE A 42 -9.84 0.57 5.91
CA ILE A 42 -9.32 1.75 6.62
C ILE A 42 -7.80 1.81 6.54
N ILE A 43 -7.12 0.68 6.72
CA ILE A 43 -5.65 0.59 6.64
C ILE A 43 -5.19 0.91 5.22
N SER A 44 -5.79 0.27 4.21
CA SER A 44 -5.49 0.48 2.80
C SER A 44 -5.68 1.94 2.37
N GLU A 45 -6.80 2.57 2.75
CA GLU A 45 -7.05 3.98 2.44
C GLU A 45 -6.12 4.92 3.22
N THR A 46 -5.75 4.57 4.44
CA THR A 46 -4.75 5.33 5.20
C THR A 46 -3.38 5.26 4.53
N LEU A 47 -2.93 4.10 4.06
CA LEU A 47 -1.67 3.94 3.35
C LEU A 47 -1.69 4.57 1.94
N ARG A 48 -2.85 4.62 1.29
CA ARG A 48 -3.02 5.38 0.04
C ARG A 48 -2.74 6.87 0.28
N LEU A 49 -3.42 7.49 1.24
CA LEU A 49 -3.25 8.90 1.55
C LEU A 49 -1.91 9.20 2.24
N TYR A 50 -1.41 8.31 3.09
CA TYR A 50 -0.22 8.55 3.90
C TYR A 50 0.74 7.36 3.79
N PRO A 51 1.35 7.15 2.61
CA PRO A 51 2.32 6.09 2.43
C PRO A 51 3.53 6.34 3.33
N ALA A 52 4.03 5.29 3.99
CA ALA A 52 5.23 5.38 4.83
C ALA A 52 6.47 5.82 4.03
N ALA A 53 6.54 5.44 2.74
CA ALA A 53 7.56 5.86 1.80
C ALA A 53 6.95 6.59 0.59
N PRO A 54 6.73 7.91 0.64
CA PRO A 54 6.11 8.70 -0.44
C PRO A 54 6.80 8.61 -1.81
N LEU A 55 8.11 8.37 -1.84
CA LEU A 55 8.92 8.22 -3.05
C LEU A 55 9.40 6.78 -3.30
N LEU A 56 8.88 5.82 -2.53
CA LEU A 56 9.37 4.46 -2.41
C LEU A 56 10.90 4.42 -2.21
N VAL A 57 11.49 3.27 -2.49
CA VAL A 57 12.92 3.07 -2.40
C VAL A 57 13.57 3.45 -3.74
N PRO A 58 14.72 4.15 -3.73
CA PRO A 58 15.41 4.46 -4.98
C PRO A 58 15.84 3.20 -5.74
N HIS A 59 15.51 3.15 -7.02
CA HIS A 59 15.94 2.12 -7.96
C HIS A 59 16.88 2.72 -9.01
N PHE A 60 17.52 1.85 -9.81
CA PHE A 60 18.37 2.27 -10.92
C PHE A 60 18.09 1.43 -12.16
N SER A 61 18.23 2.04 -13.34
CA SER A 61 18.18 1.31 -14.61
C SER A 61 19.40 0.39 -14.75
N SER A 62 19.18 -0.91 -14.98
CA SER A 62 20.28 -1.88 -15.14
C SER A 62 20.95 -1.85 -16.50
N SER A 63 20.34 -1.16 -17.47
CA SER A 63 20.78 -0.95 -18.84
C SER A 63 20.08 0.28 -19.39
N ASP A 64 20.52 0.75 -20.55
CA ASP A 64 19.74 1.68 -21.35
C ASP A 64 18.38 1.06 -21.67
N CYS A 65 17.30 1.81 -21.51
CA CYS A 65 15.93 1.37 -21.79
C CYS A 65 15.05 2.55 -22.23
N THR A 66 13.85 2.25 -22.75
CA THR A 66 12.87 3.27 -23.12
C THR A 66 11.65 3.14 -22.21
N VAL A 67 11.25 4.24 -21.56
CA VAL A 67 10.08 4.29 -20.67
C VAL A 67 9.16 5.42 -21.11
N GLY A 68 7.90 5.11 -21.41
CA GLY A 68 6.92 6.12 -21.85
C GLY A 68 7.33 6.90 -23.10
N GLY A 69 8.16 6.30 -23.97
CA GLY A 69 8.71 6.94 -25.17
C GLY A 69 9.99 7.75 -24.95
N TYR A 70 10.54 7.77 -23.74
CA TYR A 70 11.80 8.46 -23.41
C TYR A 70 12.94 7.48 -23.22
N ASP A 71 14.12 7.82 -23.75
CA ASP A 71 15.34 7.05 -23.54
C ASP A 71 15.92 7.34 -22.15
N VAL A 72 16.10 6.27 -21.37
CA VAL A 72 16.63 6.26 -20.01
C VAL A 72 17.97 5.53 -20.03
N PRO A 73 19.10 6.24 -19.93
CA PRO A 73 20.42 5.62 -19.86
C PRO A 73 20.56 4.71 -18.63
N ARG A 74 21.47 3.75 -18.72
CA ARG A 74 21.92 2.93 -17.59
C ARG A 74 22.34 3.79 -16.39
N ASP A 75 22.16 3.22 -15.19
CA ASP A 75 22.52 3.85 -13.90
C ASP A 75 21.73 5.13 -13.58
N THR A 76 20.61 5.38 -14.28
CA THR A 76 19.67 6.47 -13.96
C THR A 76 18.87 6.11 -12.72
N ILE A 77 18.81 7.03 -11.75
CA ILE A 77 17.99 6.90 -10.53
C ILE A 77 16.50 6.98 -10.91
N LEU A 78 15.74 5.99 -10.48
CA LEU A 78 14.28 5.96 -10.54
C LEU A 78 13.71 6.14 -9.14
N LEU A 79 12.87 7.17 -8.98
CA LEU A 79 12.04 7.39 -7.80
C LEU A 79 10.59 7.27 -8.20
N VAL A 80 9.82 6.44 -7.50
CA VAL A 80 8.40 6.27 -7.76
C VAL A 80 7.63 7.18 -6.81
N ASN A 81 7.03 8.24 -7.35
CA ASN A 81 6.25 9.18 -6.55
C ASN A 81 4.86 8.59 -6.21
N ALA A 82 4.83 7.63 -5.28
CA ALA A 82 3.61 7.01 -4.79
C ALA A 82 2.63 8.05 -4.23
N TRP A 83 3.13 9.09 -3.56
CA TRP A 83 2.30 10.20 -3.06
C TRP A 83 1.49 10.88 -4.15
N ALA A 84 2.13 11.24 -5.27
CA ALA A 84 1.46 11.86 -6.41
C ALA A 84 0.49 10.89 -7.10
N ILE A 85 0.90 9.64 -7.30
CA ILE A 85 0.06 8.61 -7.93
C ILE A 85 -1.21 8.37 -7.11
N HIS A 86 -1.06 8.24 -5.79
CA HIS A 86 -2.18 7.99 -4.88
C HIS A 86 -3.14 9.18 -4.76
N ARG A 87 -2.74 10.39 -5.16
CA ARG A 87 -3.56 11.62 -5.17
C ARG A 87 -3.98 12.08 -6.56
N ASP A 88 -3.69 11.31 -7.60
CA ASP A 88 -4.05 11.69 -8.96
C ASP A 88 -5.57 11.60 -9.15
N HIS A 89 -6.24 12.75 -9.33
CA HIS A 89 -7.69 12.83 -9.57
C HIS A 89 -8.15 12.13 -10.86
N ARG A 90 -7.23 11.77 -11.76
CA ARG A 90 -7.53 10.97 -12.96
C ARG A 90 -7.64 9.48 -12.64
N LEU A 91 -6.98 9.03 -11.59
CA LEU A 91 -6.96 7.63 -11.14
C LEU A 91 -7.94 7.41 -9.97
N TRP A 92 -8.10 8.41 -9.11
CA TRP A 92 -8.86 8.32 -7.87
C TRP A 92 -9.98 9.36 -7.84
N ASN A 93 -11.23 8.90 -7.82
CA ASN A 93 -12.39 9.79 -7.61
C ASN A 93 -12.33 10.41 -6.22
N ASP A 94 -12.35 11.73 -6.13
CA ASP A 94 -12.21 12.46 -4.85
C ASP A 94 -10.94 12.01 -4.10
N ALA A 95 -9.80 12.18 -4.77
CA ALA A 95 -8.51 11.59 -4.40
C ALA A 95 -8.00 12.02 -3.01
N ASP A 96 -8.28 13.24 -2.58
CA ASP A 96 -7.81 13.78 -1.31
C ASP A 96 -8.67 13.38 -0.12
N SER A 97 -9.88 12.87 -0.37
CA SER A 97 -10.81 12.46 0.68
C SER A 97 -10.50 11.07 1.20
N PHE A 98 -10.62 10.90 2.52
CA PHE A 98 -10.51 9.60 3.20
C PHE A 98 -11.82 8.83 3.06
N LYS A 99 -11.83 7.80 2.21
CA LYS A 99 -13.01 6.95 1.91
C LYS A 99 -12.64 5.47 1.91
N PRO A 100 -12.66 4.78 3.05
CA PRO A 100 -12.38 3.35 3.14
C PRO A 100 -13.26 2.50 2.21
N GLU A 101 -14.49 2.93 1.95
CA GLU A 101 -15.46 2.28 1.07
C GLU A 101 -14.93 2.07 -0.35
N ARG A 102 -13.88 2.79 -0.75
CA ARG A 102 -13.20 2.59 -2.02
C ARG A 102 -12.58 1.20 -2.18
N PHE A 103 -12.23 0.58 -1.07
CA PHE A 103 -11.70 -0.78 -1.01
C PHE A 103 -12.77 -1.80 -0.60
N GLU A 104 -14.05 -1.41 -0.51
CA GLU A 104 -15.15 -2.39 -0.39
C GLU A 104 -15.30 -3.15 -1.71
N THR A 105 -14.87 -4.41 -1.68
CA THR A 105 -15.15 -5.49 -2.65
C THR A 105 -15.19 -5.07 -4.12
N ASN A 106 -14.05 -5.19 -4.80
CA ASN A 106 -14.03 -5.70 -6.17
C ASN A 106 -13.35 -7.08 -6.13
N GLU A 107 -13.88 -8.03 -6.88
CA GLU A 107 -13.50 -9.47 -6.97
C GLU A 107 -12.06 -9.74 -7.49
N THR A 108 -11.11 -8.90 -7.13
CA THR A 108 -9.70 -9.23 -7.23
C THR A 108 -9.23 -9.47 -5.82
N GLU A 109 -9.00 -10.73 -5.45
CA GLU A 109 -8.02 -11.02 -4.41
C GLU A 109 -6.83 -10.10 -4.69
N VAL A 110 -6.58 -9.17 -3.78
CA VAL A 110 -5.30 -8.48 -3.76
C VAL A 110 -4.32 -9.60 -3.50
N ASP A 111 -3.62 -10.02 -4.55
CA ASP A 111 -2.58 -11.03 -4.43
C ASP A 111 -1.52 -10.48 -3.47
N MET A 112 -1.64 -10.91 -2.22
CA MET A 112 -0.70 -10.63 -1.14
C MET A 112 0.40 -11.69 -1.11
N THR A 113 0.48 -12.61 -2.10
CA THR A 113 1.74 -13.31 -2.28
C THR A 113 2.80 -12.25 -2.46
N GLU A 114 3.89 -12.38 -1.71
CA GLU A 114 5.01 -11.47 -1.81
C GLU A 114 5.55 -11.54 -3.24
N GLY A 115 5.03 -10.67 -4.11
CA GLY A 115 5.86 -10.09 -5.15
C GLY A 115 7.09 -9.55 -4.45
N THR A 116 8.25 -9.59 -5.10
CA THR A 116 9.53 -9.17 -4.51
C THR A 116 9.62 -7.65 -4.22
N GLY A 117 8.48 -6.96 -4.05
CA GLY A 117 8.35 -5.53 -3.81
C GLY A 117 7.25 -5.18 -2.79
N LEU A 118 7.50 -4.11 -2.04
CA LEU A 118 6.75 -3.62 -0.87
C LEU A 118 5.41 -2.91 -1.18
N THR A 119 4.78 -3.10 -2.34
CA THR A 119 3.64 -2.26 -2.76
C THR A 119 2.44 -3.04 -3.26
N MET A 120 1.23 -2.55 -2.94
CA MET A 120 -0.07 -3.05 -3.44
C MET A 120 -0.08 -3.29 -4.96
N PRO A 121 -0.78 -4.34 -5.44
CA PRO A 121 -0.79 -4.71 -6.84
C PRO A 121 -1.49 -3.66 -7.71
N LYS A 122 -0.84 -3.28 -8.82
CA LYS A 122 -1.50 -2.60 -9.94
C LYS A 122 -2.25 -3.62 -10.79
N ALA A 123 -3.39 -3.22 -11.35
CA ALA A 123 -4.16 -4.02 -12.32
C ALA A 123 -3.39 -4.37 -13.61
N VAL A 124 -2.29 -3.64 -13.92
CA VAL A 124 -1.30 -4.00 -14.95
C VAL A 124 0.09 -3.52 -14.48
N PRO A 125 1.05 -4.42 -14.23
CA PRO A 125 2.41 -4.02 -13.85
C PRO A 125 3.13 -3.38 -15.04
N LEU A 126 3.74 -2.21 -14.82
CA LEU A 126 4.79 -1.72 -15.71
C LEU A 126 6.06 -2.44 -15.30
N GLU A 127 6.50 -3.41 -16.10
CA GLU A 127 7.80 -4.05 -15.91
C GLU A 127 8.91 -3.08 -16.32
N ALA A 128 9.48 -2.39 -15.34
CA ALA A 128 10.79 -1.79 -15.46
C ALA A 128 11.80 -2.80 -14.88
N MET A 129 12.73 -3.30 -15.71
CA MET A 129 13.82 -4.15 -15.22
C MET A 129 14.77 -3.31 -14.38
N CYS A 130 14.50 -3.22 -13.08
CA CYS A 130 15.32 -2.52 -12.10
C CYS A 130 15.99 -3.53 -11.17
N LYS A 131 17.33 -3.49 -11.03
CA LYS A 131 18.04 -4.30 -10.04
C LYS A 131 18.16 -3.54 -8.72
N ALA A 132 17.76 -4.17 -7.62
CA ALA A 132 18.12 -3.71 -6.28
C ALA A 132 19.62 -3.97 -6.01
N ARG A 133 20.28 -3.07 -5.27
CA ARG A 133 21.68 -3.24 -4.83
C ARG A 133 21.75 -4.23 -3.67
N LEU A 134 22.85 -4.97 -3.56
CA LEU A 134 23.12 -5.92 -2.46
C LEU A 134 23.03 -5.29 -1.06
N ILE A 135 23.32 -4.00 -0.91
CA ILE A 135 23.21 -3.26 0.37
C ILE A 135 21.75 -3.11 0.84
N MET A 136 20.78 -3.18 -0.06
CA MET A 136 19.37 -3.18 0.35
C MET A 136 18.93 -4.53 0.93
N ASN A 137 19.60 -5.63 0.56
CA ASN A 137 19.29 -6.92 1.16
C ASN A 137 19.61 -6.92 2.66
N SER A 138 20.69 -6.25 3.10
CA SER A 138 20.97 -6.16 4.54
C SER A 138 19.90 -5.34 5.27
N VAL A 139 19.45 -4.21 4.71
CA VAL A 139 18.40 -3.39 5.35
C VAL A 139 17.05 -4.11 5.42
N LEU A 140 16.74 -4.96 4.44
CA LEU A 140 15.52 -5.77 4.45
C LEU A 140 15.63 -6.99 5.39
N LEU A 141 16.79 -7.63 5.47
CA LEU A 141 17.05 -8.74 6.39
C LEU A 141 17.11 -8.27 7.85
N ASP A 142 17.69 -7.09 8.11
CA ASP A 142 17.75 -6.48 9.45
C ASP A 142 16.35 -6.13 10.00
N SER A 143 15.32 -6.06 9.14
CA SER A 143 13.93 -5.84 9.57
C SER A 143 13.15 -7.13 9.87
N VAL A 144 13.73 -8.30 9.57
CA VAL A 144 13.14 -9.63 9.83
C VAL A 144 13.79 -10.29 11.06
N ASP A 145 15.00 -9.86 11.44
CA ASP A 145 15.77 -10.45 12.56
C ASP A 145 15.43 -9.86 13.96
N ASP A 146 14.45 -8.96 14.07
CA ASP A 146 14.03 -8.30 15.34
C ASP A 146 12.62 -8.75 15.85
N ILE A 147 12.15 -9.95 15.47
CA ILE A 147 11.00 -10.64 16.11
C ILE A 147 11.39 -12.05 16.57
#